data_AF-A0A2A2PS31-F1
#
_entry.id   AF-A0A2A2PS31-F1
#
_cell.length_a   1.000
_cell.length_b   1.000
_cell.length_c   1.000
_cell.angle_alpha   90.00
_cell.angle_beta   90.00
_cell.angle_gamma   90.00
#
_symmetry.space_group_name_H-M   'P 1'
#
loop_
_entity.id
_entity.type
_entity.pdbx_description
1 polymer ?
#
loop_
_entity_poly.entity_id
_entity_poly.type
_entity_poly.pdbx_seq_one_letter_code
_entity_poly.pdbx_strand_id
1 'polypeptide(L)'
;MAIDPNELSRHDAFNLGLTRTVQALAAVVYRDAPEREKLVKQLEIYLNSKDTGFDGPLLGYYKAPINGALKVIEEIKAAQPKK
;
A
#
# COMPACT_ATOMS: atom_id res chain seq x y z
N MET A 1 22.05 6.19 12.29
CA MET A 1 21.25 7.43 12.26
C MET A 1 19.89 7.08 12.83
N ALA A 2 19.56 7.56 14.02
CA ALA A 2 18.21 7.42 14.57
C ALA A 2 17.34 8.47 13.86
N ILE A 3 16.22 8.05 13.29
CA ILE A 3 15.23 8.95 12.69
C ILE A 3 14.60 9.72 13.87
N ASP A 4 14.75 11.04 13.90
CA ASP A 4 14.07 11.88 14.89
C ASP A 4 12.55 11.76 14.65
N PRO A 5 11.75 11.32 15.64
CA PRO A 5 10.31 11.19 15.47
C PRO A 5 9.59 12.52 15.14
N ASN A 6 10.25 13.67 15.31
CA ASN A 6 9.71 14.99 14.95
C ASN A 6 10.10 15.48 13.53
N GLU A 7 10.90 14.74 12.76
CA GLU A 7 11.35 15.16 11.41
C GLU A 7 10.61 14.45 10.26
N LEU A 8 9.59 13.65 10.56
CA LEU A 8 8.85 12.92 9.54
C LEU A 8 8.17 13.88 8.54
N SER A 9 8.66 13.86 7.30
CA SER A 9 8.18 14.74 6.24
C SER A 9 7.07 14.10 5.41
N ARG A 10 6.38 14.94 4.62
CA ARG A 10 5.46 14.48 3.56
C ARG A 10 6.11 13.47 2.62
N HIS A 11 7.39 13.66 2.30
CA HIS A 11 8.12 12.79 1.39
C HIS A 11 8.38 11.42 2.01
N ASP A 12 8.66 11.36 3.32
CA ASP A 12 8.88 10.10 4.03
C ASP A 12 7.60 9.27 4.11
N ALA A 13 6.48 9.92 4.44
CA ALA A 13 5.17 9.27 4.44
C ALA A 13 4.81 8.70 3.05
N PHE A 14 5.01 9.49 2.00
CA PHE A 14 4.76 9.05 0.63
C PHE A 14 5.68 7.90 0.21
N ASN A 15 6.99 7.99 0.47
CA ASN A 15 7.97 6.96 0.12
C ASN A 15 7.70 5.65 0.85
N LEU A 16 7.30 5.70 2.12
CA LEU A 16 6.94 4.49 2.87
C LEU A 16 5.69 3.84 2.27
N GLY A 17 4.63 4.63 2.02
CA GLY A 17 3.41 4.14 1.39
C GLY A 17 3.67 3.53 0.01
N LEU A 18 4.53 4.16 -0.80
CA LEU A 18 4.96 3.66 -2.11
C LEU A 18 5.76 2.36 -1.99
N THR A 19 6.67 2.26 -1.02
CA THR A 19 7.48 1.04 -0.81
C THR A 19 6.60 -0.14 -0.44
N ARG A 20 5.65 0.04 0.48
CA ARG A 20 4.67 -1.01 0.83
C ARG A 20 3.83 -1.43 -0.36
N THR A 21 3.43 -0.46 -1.17
CA THR A 21 2.70 -0.68 -2.42
C THR A 21 3.51 -1.51 -3.43
N VAL A 22 4.79 -1.19 -3.65
CA VAL A 22 5.65 -1.93 -4.59
C VAL A 22 5.95 -3.34 -4.07
N GLN A 23 6.24 -3.51 -2.78
CA GLN A 23 6.44 -4.84 -2.17
C GLN A 23 5.21 -5.74 -2.36
N ALA A 24 4.03 -5.15 -2.13
CA ALA A 24 2.75 -5.79 -2.36
C ALA A 24 2.61 -6.15 -3.85
N LEU A 25 2.68 -5.19 -4.78
CA LEU A 25 2.50 -5.44 -6.22
C LEU A 25 3.53 -6.43 -6.80
N ALA A 26 4.78 -6.40 -6.35
CA ALA A 26 5.82 -7.34 -6.79
C ALA A 26 5.47 -8.79 -6.44
N ALA A 27 4.87 -9.05 -5.26
CA ALA A 27 4.39 -10.37 -4.89
C ALA A 27 3.23 -10.88 -5.80
N VAL A 28 2.52 -9.98 -6.48
CA VAL A 28 1.30 -10.28 -7.27
C VAL A 28 1.60 -10.66 -8.70
N VAL A 29 2.66 -10.08 -9.28
CA VAL A 29 3.11 -10.38 -10.64
C VAL A 29 3.43 -11.88 -10.78
N TYR A 30 3.67 -12.59 -9.67
CA TYR A 30 3.87 -14.03 -9.60
C TYR A 30 2.60 -14.91 -9.76
N ARG A 31 1.46 -14.34 -10.17
CA ARG A 31 0.28 -15.02 -10.76
C ARG A 31 -0.33 -16.16 -9.91
N ASP A 32 -1.21 -15.81 -8.98
CA ASP A 32 -2.30 -16.70 -8.53
C ASP A 32 -3.46 -15.89 -7.92
N ALA A 33 -4.71 -16.26 -8.21
CA ALA A 33 -5.89 -15.56 -7.68
C ALA A 33 -5.96 -15.53 -6.14
N PRO A 34 -5.61 -16.62 -5.42
CA PRO A 34 -5.46 -16.59 -3.96
C PRO A 34 -4.39 -15.59 -3.47
N GLU A 35 -3.28 -15.45 -4.19
CA GLU A 35 -2.21 -14.50 -3.83
C GLU A 35 -2.66 -13.05 -4.02
N ARG A 36 -3.52 -12.78 -5.01
CA ARG A 36 -4.16 -11.47 -5.16
C ARG A 36 -5.10 -11.12 -4.00
N GLU A 37 -5.82 -12.09 -3.43
CA GLU A 37 -6.69 -11.81 -2.28
C GLU A 37 -5.88 -11.58 -0.99
N LYS A 38 -4.81 -12.35 -0.78
CA LYS A 38 -3.87 -12.11 0.34
C LYS A 38 -3.26 -10.72 0.25
N LEU A 39 -2.93 -10.28 -0.96
CA LEU A 39 -2.44 -8.94 -1.23
C LEU A 39 -3.44 -7.85 -0.82
N VAL A 40 -4.69 -7.96 -1.29
CA VAL A 40 -5.71 -6.95 -0.96
C VAL A 40 -5.83 -6.82 0.55
N LYS A 41 -5.87 -7.96 1.27
CA LYS A 41 -5.86 -7.97 2.74
C LYS A 41 -4.61 -7.31 3.33
N GLN A 42 -3.43 -7.57 2.77
CA GLN A 42 -2.19 -6.96 3.25
C GLN A 42 -2.16 -5.43 3.05
N LEU A 43 -2.64 -4.95 1.90
CA LEU A 43 -2.77 -3.52 1.63
C LEU A 43 -3.82 -2.85 2.53
N GLU A 44 -4.93 -3.53 2.80
CA GLU A 44 -5.95 -3.09 3.76
C GLU A 44 -5.40 -3.04 5.20
N ILE A 45 -4.55 -3.99 5.60
CA ILE A 45 -3.84 -3.94 6.88
C ILE A 45 -2.93 -2.71 6.95
N TYR A 46 -2.18 -2.43 5.89
CA TYR A 46 -1.33 -1.24 5.84
C TYR A 46 -2.13 0.07 5.89
N LEU A 47 -3.30 0.13 5.26
CA LEU A 47 -4.20 1.29 5.33
C LEU A 47 -4.80 1.51 6.72
N ASN A 48 -5.04 0.44 7.47
CA ASN A 48 -5.71 0.47 8.76
C ASN A 48 -4.74 0.41 9.95
N SER A 49 -3.44 0.23 9.70
CA SER A 49 -2.42 0.20 10.75
C SER A 49 -2.29 1.57 11.43
N LYS A 50 -2.30 1.55 12.76
CA LYS A 50 -1.98 2.71 13.61
C LYS A 50 -0.48 2.84 13.88
N ASP A 51 0.31 1.84 13.50
CA ASP A 51 1.76 1.77 13.77
C ASP A 51 2.61 2.50 12.73
N THR A 52 2.00 3.32 11.88
CA THR A 52 2.71 4.04 10.81
C THR A 52 3.55 5.21 11.34
N GLY A 53 3.27 5.67 12.56
CA GLY A 53 3.91 6.86 13.14
C GLY A 53 3.53 8.17 12.46
N PHE A 54 2.53 8.16 11.56
CA PHE A 54 2.06 9.34 10.84
C PHE A 54 0.65 9.75 11.24
N ASP A 55 0.50 11.06 11.51
CA ASP A 55 -0.77 11.66 11.92
C ASP A 55 -1.23 12.72 10.90
N GLY A 56 -2.51 13.06 10.94
CA GLY A 56 -3.05 14.21 10.18
C GLY A 56 -2.74 14.16 8.67
N PRO A 57 -2.22 15.25 8.07
CA PRO A 57 -1.90 15.29 6.63
C PRO A 57 -0.89 14.22 6.17
N LEU A 58 0.05 13.82 7.04
CA LEU A 58 1.08 12.83 6.72
C LEU A 58 0.48 11.44 6.50
N LEU A 59 -0.53 11.09 7.31
CA LEU A 59 -1.28 9.85 7.13
C LEU A 59 -1.96 9.78 5.75
N GLY A 60 -2.43 10.92 5.23
CA GLY A 60 -2.99 11.01 3.88
C GLY A 60 -1.95 10.67 2.79
N TYR A 61 -0.73 11.18 2.91
CA TYR A 61 0.35 10.90 1.96
C TYR A 61 0.84 9.45 2.01
N TYR A 62 0.83 8.82 3.19
CA TYR A 62 1.11 7.41 3.34
C TYR A 62 0.01 6.53 2.69
N LYS A 63 -1.27 6.85 2.89
CA LYS A 63 -2.39 6.04 2.38
C LYS A 63 -2.63 6.20 0.87
N ALA A 64 -2.33 7.37 0.30
CA ALA A 64 -2.57 7.68 -1.11
C ALA A 64 -2.02 6.64 -2.12
N PRO A 65 -0.72 6.25 -2.09
CA PRO A 65 -0.18 5.25 -3.01
C PRO A 65 -0.83 3.87 -2.82
N ILE A 66 -1.15 3.47 -1.59
CA ILE A 66 -1.79 2.18 -1.30
C ILE A 66 -3.21 2.12 -1.89
N ASN A 67 -3.99 3.21 -1.75
CA ASN A 67 -5.31 3.33 -2.38
C ASN A 67 -5.23 3.26 -3.90
N GLY A 68 -4.21 3.89 -4.51
CA GLY A 68 -3.98 3.80 -5.95
C GLY A 68 -3.72 2.36 -6.41
N ALA A 69 -2.94 1.61 -5.64
CA ALA A 69 -2.65 0.21 -5.93
C ALA A 69 -3.92 -0.66 -5.89
N LEU A 70 -4.74 -0.50 -4.85
CA LEU A 70 -6.01 -1.25 -4.72
C LEU A 70 -6.92 -1.04 -5.92
N LYS A 71 -7.05 0.19 -6.42
CA LYS A 71 -7.84 0.49 -7.63
C LYS A 71 -7.31 -0.27 -8.85
N VAL A 72 -6.00 -0.25 -9.09
CA VAL A 72 -5.38 -0.99 -10.21
C VAL A 72 -5.62 -2.50 -10.06
N ILE A 73 -5.53 -3.04 -8.84
CA ILE A 73 -5.81 -4.45 -8.58
C ILE A 73 -7.28 -4.80 -8.89
N GLU A 74 -8.23 -3.93 -8.52
CA GLU A 74 -9.65 -4.08 -8.86
C GLU A 74 -9.89 -4.04 -10.38
N GLU A 75 -9.26 -3.10 -11.08
CA GLU A 75 -9.32 -3.00 -12.55
C GLU A 75 -8.78 -4.28 -13.21
N ILE A 76 -7.65 -4.82 -12.72
CA ILE A 76 -7.11 -6.10 -13.20
C ILE A 76 -8.06 -7.26 -12.91
N LYS A 77 -8.71 -7.30 -11.73
CA LYS A 77 -9.74 -8.31 -11.41
C LYS A 77 -10.92 -8.23 -12.38
N ALA A 78 -11.39 -7.02 -12.69
CA ALA A 78 -12.50 -6.80 -13.60
C ALA A 78 -12.17 -7.18 -15.06
N ALA A 79 -10.92 -6.96 -15.49
CA ALA A 79 -10.44 -7.28 -16.84
C ALA A 79 -10.10 -8.78 -17.04
N GLN A 80 -9.99 -9.57 -15.97
CA GLN A 80 -9.71 -10.99 -16.10
C GLN A 80 -10.94 -11.78 -16.58
N PRO A 81 -10.79 -12.69 -17.56
CA PRO A 81 -11.88 -13.54 -18.00
C PRO A 81 -12.35 -14.41 -16.83
N LYS A 82 -13.65 -14.36 -16.55
CA LYS A 82 -14.28 -15.26 -15.58
C LYS A 82 -14.13 -16.69 -16.11
N LYS A 83 -13.34 -17.51 -15.43
CA LYS A 83 -13.26 -18.95 -15.69
C LYS A 83 -14.57 -19.61 -15.27
#